data_AF-A0A2A9EGS4-F1
#
_entry.id   AF-A0A2A9EGS4-F1
#
_cell.length_a   1.000
_cell.length_b   1.000
_cell.length_c   1.000
_cell.angle_alpha   90.00
_cell.angle_beta   90.00
_cell.angle_gamma   90.00
#
_symmetry.space_group_name_H-M   'P 1'
#
loop_
_entity.id
_entity.type
_entity.pdbx_description
1 polymer ?
#
loop_
_entity_poly.entity_id
_entity_poly.type
_entity_poly.pdbx_seq_one_letter_code
_entity_poly.pdbx_strand_id
1 'polypeptide(L)'
;MAEKVDDGYPPQGWYPDPEDSSYLRRWNGAAWTDERVPASRGRRRLRAHDAEPVPSSGASPADVTSAPVLHADDEQPDAPAPTTHDLDAELVRRQAEIDRLVEREEGLARAVEDRRAEIDHIAEREEQLVQRIGDARAELAGIEEQVAAAEAAQGRLAELTAAEAVATEQLAQRRAELTQFDQQMVEAQRLAEAELEELRAAVEETHQDHAAATAQAEETSRQLEELTRRREDLAREHEELTRTYEALAREHEQLTHAHDALTREHEELAHRHAGAVAEYEELTRVHEELAGLLEARRAELAEVEAGVAAARTELVDLGERVAAQDLGLYDYRHPAEDSVALATQLAALRETIVETLRSGEAITAPKSFKLGHSSSKGQQVLAEVTALSLRAYNAEAENAVRTAGPGGIDGALTRLIRARDAVARHGAWIGVAITDRYHALRAQEIELAGEHKIRREREEAAAAAAPAARAPLPPEYVPGTGTPAYGAGAPGYGTGGGYDSGAPGYGAAPGYGTGAAGYGGGPGYTPGSSEPPSPVTTNGRYSH
;
A
#
# COMPACT_ATOMS: atom_id res chain seq x y z
N MET A 1 51.25 -122.20 -31.43
CA MET A 1 50.34 -123.23 -31.99
C MET A 1 49.91 -124.16 -30.87
N ALA A 2 48.77 -124.84 -31.04
CA ALA A 2 48.30 -126.08 -30.39
C ALA A 2 49.24 -126.76 -29.34
N GLU A 3 48.78 -127.32 -28.22
CA GLU A 3 47.43 -127.69 -27.77
C GLU A 3 47.57 -128.26 -26.34
N LYS A 4 46.52 -128.21 -25.51
CA LYS A 4 46.35 -129.22 -24.45
C LYS A 4 44.92 -129.36 -23.97
N VAL A 5 44.42 -130.59 -24.08
CA VAL A 5 43.21 -131.12 -23.43
C VAL A 5 43.56 -131.47 -21.98
N ASP A 6 42.65 -131.26 -21.02
CA ASP A 6 42.32 -132.26 -19.98
C ASP A 6 41.09 -131.91 -19.13
N ASP A 7 40.50 -132.98 -18.56
CA ASP A 7 39.64 -133.07 -17.38
C ASP A 7 38.33 -132.24 -17.27
N GLY A 8 37.24 -132.85 -17.74
CA GLY A 8 36.42 -133.72 -16.85
C GLY A 8 35.60 -133.10 -15.70
N TYR A 9 35.81 -131.85 -15.32
CA TYR A 9 34.99 -131.12 -14.33
C TYR A 9 34.13 -130.05 -15.00
N PRO A 10 32.90 -129.80 -14.53
CA PRO A 10 32.11 -128.66 -15.01
C PRO A 10 32.83 -127.35 -14.65
N PRO A 11 32.92 -126.38 -15.59
CA PRO A 11 33.59 -125.10 -15.32
C PRO A 11 32.89 -124.32 -14.21
N GLN A 12 33.65 -123.51 -13.46
CA GLN A 12 33.15 -122.75 -12.32
C GLN A 12 31.87 -121.96 -12.66
N GLY A 13 30.83 -122.13 -11.82
CA GLY A 13 29.53 -121.48 -11.97
C GLY A 13 28.40 -122.37 -12.51
N TRP A 14 28.66 -123.63 -12.88
CA TRP A 14 27.62 -124.58 -13.31
C TRP A 14 27.30 -125.60 -12.22
N TYR A 15 26.01 -125.78 -11.93
CA TYR A 15 25.51 -126.66 -10.86
C TYR A 15 24.32 -127.50 -11.35
N PRO A 16 23.98 -128.63 -10.69
CA PRO A 16 22.74 -129.35 -10.94
C PRO A 16 21.53 -128.43 -10.74
N ASP A 17 20.58 -128.48 -11.68
CA ASP A 17 19.40 -127.64 -11.63
C ASP A 17 18.46 -128.09 -10.49
N PRO A 18 18.04 -127.21 -9.57
CA PRO A 18 17.14 -127.58 -8.46
C PRO A 18 15.73 -127.96 -8.91
N GLU A 19 15.33 -127.66 -10.16
CA GLU A 19 14.01 -128.03 -10.71
C GLU A 19 14.05 -129.33 -11.53
N ASP A 20 15.15 -129.64 -12.21
CA ASP A 20 15.33 -130.87 -12.99
C ASP A 20 16.79 -131.37 -12.99
N SER A 21 17.06 -132.37 -12.15
CA SER A 21 18.39 -133.01 -12.01
C SER A 21 18.96 -133.65 -13.29
N SER A 22 18.21 -133.70 -14.40
CA SER A 22 18.73 -134.11 -15.72
C SER A 22 19.40 -132.98 -16.52
N TYR A 23 19.49 -131.76 -15.96
CA TYR A 23 20.20 -130.62 -16.54
C TYR A 23 21.18 -129.96 -15.55
N LEU A 24 22.20 -129.31 -16.10
CA LEU A 24 23.03 -128.32 -15.40
C LEU A 24 22.51 -126.91 -15.72
N ARG A 25 22.38 -126.06 -14.69
CA ARG A 25 22.00 -124.65 -14.80
C ARG A 25 23.12 -123.77 -14.21
N ARG A 26 23.34 -122.61 -14.80
CA ARG A 26 24.43 -121.71 -14.41
C ARG A 26 23.99 -120.72 -13.33
N TRP A 27 24.78 -120.64 -12.26
CA TRP A 27 24.69 -119.65 -11.19
C TRP A 27 25.72 -118.54 -11.43
N ASN A 28 25.27 -117.29 -11.48
CA ASN A 28 26.15 -116.15 -11.79
C ASN A 28 26.71 -115.43 -10.55
N GLY A 29 26.42 -115.93 -9.34
CA GLY A 29 26.77 -115.30 -8.06
C GLY A 29 25.60 -114.59 -7.36
N ALA A 30 24.51 -114.28 -8.08
CA ALA A 30 23.34 -113.58 -7.54
C ALA A 30 21.99 -114.26 -7.87
N ALA A 31 21.88 -114.94 -9.01
CA ALA A 31 20.67 -115.67 -9.41
C ALA A 31 20.99 -116.85 -10.35
N TRP A 32 20.02 -117.75 -10.50
CA TRP A 32 20.02 -118.77 -11.55
C TRP A 32 19.75 -118.13 -12.91
N THR A 33 20.54 -118.49 -13.91
CA THR A 33 20.36 -118.04 -15.31
C THR A 33 19.57 -119.08 -16.11
N ASP A 34 18.88 -118.67 -17.18
CA ASP A 34 18.01 -119.57 -17.96
C ASP A 34 18.77 -120.51 -18.93
N GLU A 35 20.10 -120.45 -18.93
CA GLU A 35 20.97 -121.38 -19.66
C GLU A 35 20.94 -122.77 -18.99
N ARG A 36 20.28 -123.76 -19.63
CA ARG A 36 20.25 -125.17 -19.20
C ARG A 36 20.93 -126.08 -20.22
N VAL A 37 21.74 -127.05 -19.76
CA VAL A 37 22.51 -128.00 -20.61
C VAL A 37 22.29 -129.45 -20.13
N PRO A 38 22.07 -130.46 -21.00
CA PRO A 38 21.73 -131.82 -20.55
C PRO A 38 22.85 -132.51 -19.75
N ALA A 39 22.49 -133.15 -18.64
CA ALA A 39 23.39 -133.94 -17.82
C ALA A 39 23.44 -135.41 -18.29
N SER A 40 24.63 -135.85 -18.70
CA SER A 40 24.88 -137.22 -19.19
C SER A 40 24.68 -138.28 -18.09
N ARG A 41 23.75 -139.23 -18.33
CA ARG A 41 23.19 -140.22 -17.39
C ARG A 41 24.17 -141.21 -16.74
N GLY A 42 23.80 -141.73 -15.55
CA GLY A 42 24.31 -143.04 -15.10
C GLY A 42 23.73 -143.70 -13.82
N ARG A 43 22.57 -144.39 -13.90
CA ARG A 43 22.12 -145.59 -13.09
C ARG A 43 22.10 -145.50 -11.54
N ARG A 44 21.37 -146.30 -10.74
CA ARG A 44 20.25 -147.29 -10.89
C ARG A 44 19.57 -147.43 -9.51
N ARG A 45 18.24 -147.66 -9.43
CA ARG A 45 17.59 -148.33 -8.28
C ARG A 45 17.58 -149.85 -8.50
N LEU A 46 17.41 -150.65 -7.43
CA LEU A 46 16.55 -151.86 -7.39
C LEU A 46 16.57 -152.56 -6.01
N ARG A 47 15.39 -152.88 -5.47
CA ARG A 47 15.14 -153.95 -4.49
C ARG A 47 13.66 -154.33 -4.55
N ALA A 48 13.33 -155.59 -4.78
CA ALA A 48 12.03 -156.22 -4.53
C ALA A 48 12.17 -157.75 -4.60
N HIS A 49 11.30 -158.45 -3.86
CA HIS A 49 11.16 -159.91 -3.84
C HIS A 49 10.35 -160.44 -5.04
N ASP A 50 10.39 -161.76 -5.22
CA ASP A 50 9.20 -162.54 -5.60
C ASP A 50 9.14 -163.85 -4.80
N ALA A 51 7.96 -164.48 -4.78
CA ALA A 51 7.62 -165.71 -4.07
C ALA A 51 6.58 -166.52 -4.86
N GLU A 52 6.39 -167.80 -4.54
CA GLU A 52 5.23 -168.60 -4.98
C GLU A 52 4.63 -169.37 -3.80
N PRO A 53 3.29 -169.57 -3.81
CA PRO A 53 2.74 -170.92 -3.61
C PRO A 53 1.48 -171.21 -4.46
N VAL A 54 1.06 -172.48 -4.49
CA VAL A 54 -0.21 -172.94 -5.11
C VAL A 54 -0.88 -174.00 -4.23
N PRO A 55 -2.22 -174.04 -4.13
CA PRO A 55 -2.94 -175.31 -3.96
C PRO A 55 -4.28 -175.41 -4.73
N SER A 56 -4.77 -176.64 -4.98
CA SER A 56 -6.21 -176.90 -5.21
C SER A 56 -6.59 -178.40 -5.10
N SER A 57 -7.88 -178.68 -4.92
CA SER A 57 -8.54 -180.01 -4.92
C SER A 57 -9.46 -180.15 -6.15
N GLY A 58 -9.88 -181.32 -6.65
CA GLY A 58 -9.82 -182.70 -6.14
C GLY A 58 -11.23 -183.22 -5.79
N ALA A 59 -11.67 -184.32 -6.43
CA ALA A 59 -13.06 -184.79 -6.36
C ALA A 59 -13.26 -186.30 -6.66
N SER A 60 -14.44 -186.80 -6.24
CA SER A 60 -15.09 -188.10 -6.55
C SER A 60 -14.78 -189.32 -5.64
N PRO A 61 -15.79 -190.20 -5.37
CA PRO A 61 -16.34 -190.24 -4.00
C PRO A 61 -16.62 -191.64 -3.39
N ALA A 62 -17.07 -191.65 -2.12
CA ALA A 62 -17.47 -192.79 -1.27
C ALA A 62 -16.30 -193.71 -0.80
N ASP A 63 -16.29 -194.36 0.37
CA ASP A 63 -17.31 -194.48 1.44
C ASP A 63 -16.69 -194.86 2.82
N VAL A 64 -17.33 -194.44 3.93
CA VAL A 64 -17.59 -195.21 5.20
C VAL A 64 -16.45 -195.75 6.16
N THR A 65 -16.36 -195.08 7.33
CA THR A 65 -16.19 -195.57 8.75
C THR A 65 -14.90 -196.16 9.40
N SER A 66 -14.56 -195.57 10.56
CA SER A 66 -14.30 -196.17 11.91
C SER A 66 -13.03 -196.95 12.30
N ALA A 67 -12.70 -196.83 13.60
CA ALA A 67 -11.77 -197.64 14.43
C ALA A 67 -12.45 -198.97 14.91
N PRO A 68 -11.89 -199.90 15.73
CA PRO A 68 -10.86 -199.74 16.78
C PRO A 68 -9.87 -200.94 16.99
N VAL A 69 -9.45 -201.18 18.25
CA VAL A 69 -8.38 -202.07 18.78
C VAL A 69 -8.96 -203.30 19.51
N LEU A 70 -8.18 -204.40 19.71
CA LEU A 70 -7.96 -205.20 20.97
C LEU A 70 -7.58 -206.70 20.74
N HIS A 71 -6.98 -207.30 21.78
CA HIS A 71 -6.83 -208.72 22.27
C HIS A 71 -7.39 -209.94 21.46
N ALA A 72 -7.09 -211.22 21.73
CA ALA A 72 -6.05 -212.06 22.41
C ALA A 72 -6.71 -213.44 22.77
N ASP A 73 -5.92 -214.52 22.92
CA ASP A 73 -6.26 -215.89 23.42
C ASP A 73 -7.18 -216.76 22.50
N ASP A 74 -7.11 -218.11 22.35
CA ASP A 74 -6.75 -219.21 23.26
C ASP A 74 -6.61 -220.63 22.56
N GLU A 75 -6.15 -221.65 23.31
CA GLU A 75 -6.32 -223.14 23.23
C GLU A 75 -5.58 -224.12 22.24
N GLN A 76 -5.56 -225.40 22.70
CA GLN A 76 -4.74 -226.63 22.42
C GLN A 76 -5.39 -227.64 21.42
N PRO A 77 -5.00 -228.95 21.27
CA PRO A 77 -3.73 -229.71 21.42
C PRO A 77 -3.39 -230.68 20.22
N ASP A 78 -2.25 -231.41 20.22
CA ASP A 78 -2.11 -232.90 20.42
C ASP A 78 -0.73 -233.51 20.02
N ALA A 79 -0.34 -234.60 20.73
CA ALA A 79 0.83 -235.54 20.72
C ALA A 79 1.89 -235.62 19.55
N PRO A 80 3.08 -236.31 19.70
CA PRO A 80 3.60 -237.17 20.80
C PRO A 80 5.06 -236.91 21.29
N ALA A 81 5.54 -237.72 22.25
CA ALA A 81 6.86 -237.65 22.96
C ALA A 81 7.99 -238.50 22.29
N PRO A 82 9.25 -238.68 22.81
CA PRO A 82 9.84 -238.24 24.11
C PRO A 82 11.35 -237.79 24.13
N THR A 83 11.89 -237.55 25.35
CA THR A 83 13.33 -237.60 25.82
C THR A 83 14.23 -236.33 25.95
N THR A 84 14.26 -235.77 27.18
CA THR A 84 15.47 -235.41 27.98
C THR A 84 16.66 -234.60 27.41
N HIS A 85 16.51 -233.67 26.44
CA HIS A 85 17.66 -232.80 26.04
C HIS A 85 17.37 -231.34 25.58
N ASP A 86 16.25 -230.69 25.97
CA ASP A 86 15.78 -229.45 25.29
C ASP A 86 15.64 -228.16 26.14
N LEU A 87 16.06 -228.13 27.41
CA LEU A 87 15.77 -226.98 28.29
C LEU A 87 16.59 -225.70 28.03
N ASP A 88 17.77 -225.78 27.42
CA ASP A 88 18.63 -224.61 27.19
C ASP A 88 18.16 -223.74 25.99
N ALA A 89 17.40 -224.31 25.05
CA ALA A 89 16.95 -223.61 23.85
C ALA A 89 15.78 -222.63 24.07
N GLU A 90 15.07 -222.74 25.19
CA GLU A 90 13.90 -221.89 25.49
C GLU A 90 14.27 -220.59 26.21
N LEU A 91 15.33 -220.60 27.03
CA LEU A 91 15.88 -219.39 27.66
C LEU A 91 16.37 -218.37 26.62
N VAL A 92 17.06 -218.83 25.57
CA VAL A 92 17.56 -217.97 24.49
C VAL A 92 16.43 -217.24 23.76
N ARG A 93 15.29 -217.93 23.52
CA ARG A 93 14.12 -217.32 22.88
C ARG A 93 13.49 -216.21 23.74
N ARG A 94 13.41 -216.38 25.06
CA ARG A 94 12.85 -215.34 25.94
C ARG A 94 13.77 -214.13 26.09
N GLN A 95 15.09 -214.30 26.03
CA GLN A 95 16.01 -213.16 26.09
C GLN A 95 15.88 -212.26 24.84
N ALA A 96 15.79 -212.86 23.65
CA ALA A 96 15.64 -212.11 22.39
C ALA A 96 14.30 -211.34 22.27
N GLU A 97 13.29 -211.68 23.06
CA GLU A 97 12.01 -210.97 23.13
C GLU A 97 12.13 -209.66 23.95
N ILE A 98 12.96 -209.67 25.00
CA ILE A 98 13.20 -208.52 25.89
C ILE A 98 13.92 -207.40 25.12
N ASP A 99 14.98 -207.75 24.38
CA ASP A 99 15.83 -206.78 23.70
C ASP A 99 15.02 -205.96 22.66
N ARG A 100 14.07 -206.58 21.95
CA ARG A 100 13.15 -205.90 21.01
C ARG A 100 12.22 -204.88 21.69
N LEU A 101 11.83 -205.12 22.94
CA LEU A 101 10.92 -204.22 23.66
C LEU A 101 11.66 -202.96 24.16
N VAL A 102 12.94 -203.10 24.52
CA VAL A 102 13.79 -201.97 24.93
C VAL A 102 14.05 -201.03 23.74
N GLU A 103 14.44 -201.56 22.57
CA GLU A 103 14.63 -200.74 21.36
C GLU A 103 13.37 -199.95 20.98
N ARG A 104 12.18 -200.54 21.20
CA ARG A 104 10.89 -199.88 20.94
C ARG A 104 10.59 -198.75 21.93
N GLU A 105 10.96 -198.89 23.20
CA GLU A 105 10.76 -197.82 24.19
C GLU A 105 11.72 -196.64 23.92
N GLU A 106 12.99 -196.92 23.64
CA GLU A 106 13.97 -195.88 23.27
C GLU A 106 13.53 -195.08 22.03
N GLY A 107 12.92 -195.74 21.05
CA GLY A 107 12.36 -195.09 19.87
C GLY A 107 11.21 -194.12 20.17
N LEU A 108 10.37 -194.43 21.16
CA LEU A 108 9.27 -193.55 21.58
C LEU A 108 9.74 -192.38 22.45
N ALA A 109 10.75 -192.59 23.30
CA ALA A 109 11.34 -191.54 24.13
C ALA A 109 11.89 -190.38 23.28
N ARG A 110 12.66 -190.69 22.23
CA ARG A 110 13.22 -189.69 21.30
C ARG A 110 12.12 -188.85 20.62
N ALA A 111 11.04 -189.49 20.18
CA ALA A 111 9.92 -188.80 19.51
C ALA A 111 9.14 -187.83 20.43
N VAL A 112 9.12 -188.08 21.75
CA VAL A 112 8.54 -187.16 22.74
C VAL A 112 9.46 -185.97 23.00
N GLU A 113 10.78 -186.19 22.98
CA GLU A 113 11.78 -185.15 23.18
C GLU A 113 11.82 -184.15 22.01
N ASP A 114 11.81 -184.65 20.77
CA ASP A 114 11.67 -183.82 19.55
C ASP A 114 10.40 -182.94 19.58
N ARG A 115 9.26 -183.50 20.02
CA ARG A 115 7.99 -182.77 20.12
C ARG A 115 8.00 -181.67 21.17
N ARG A 116 8.80 -181.80 22.25
CA ARG A 116 8.95 -180.74 23.26
C ARG A 116 9.75 -179.57 22.70
N ALA A 117 10.84 -179.85 21.99
CA ALA A 117 11.66 -178.81 21.35
C ALA A 117 10.87 -177.98 20.32
N GLU A 118 9.93 -178.58 19.57
CA GLU A 118 9.03 -177.83 18.67
C GLU A 118 8.11 -176.86 19.43
N ILE A 119 7.62 -177.22 20.62
CA ILE A 119 6.73 -176.37 21.44
C ILE A 119 7.50 -175.18 22.02
N ASP A 120 8.70 -175.41 22.56
CA ASP A 120 9.53 -174.36 23.14
C ASP A 120 9.90 -173.29 22.09
N HIS A 121 10.21 -173.70 20.85
CA HIS A 121 10.49 -172.78 19.75
C HIS A 121 9.28 -171.93 19.32
N ILE A 122 8.06 -172.46 19.44
CA ILE A 122 6.83 -171.70 19.19
C ILE A 122 6.61 -170.65 20.28
N ALA A 123 6.83 -171.00 21.55
CA ALA A 123 6.68 -170.08 22.68
C ALA A 123 7.65 -168.88 22.60
N GLU A 124 8.94 -169.11 22.31
CA GLU A 124 9.92 -168.03 22.07
C GLU A 124 9.48 -167.06 20.95
N ARG A 125 8.82 -167.60 19.92
CA ARG A 125 8.38 -166.82 18.76
C ARG A 125 7.12 -166.00 19.03
N GLU A 126 6.24 -166.46 19.92
CA GLU A 126 5.12 -165.64 20.41
C GLU A 126 5.62 -164.48 21.28
N GLU A 127 6.57 -164.71 22.18
CA GLU A 127 7.14 -163.68 23.05
C GLU A 127 7.79 -162.54 22.23
N GLN A 128 8.55 -162.88 21.18
CA GLN A 128 9.14 -161.90 20.26
C GLN A 128 8.10 -161.03 19.51
N LEU A 129 6.92 -161.57 19.21
CA LEU A 129 5.85 -160.81 18.55
C LEU A 129 5.13 -159.86 19.51
N VAL A 130 4.90 -160.30 20.75
CA VAL A 130 4.32 -159.44 21.81
C VAL A 130 5.22 -158.23 22.07
N GLN A 131 6.53 -158.45 22.18
CA GLN A 131 7.51 -157.37 22.39
C GLN A 131 7.41 -156.29 21.30
N ARG A 132 7.44 -156.70 20.02
CA ARG A 132 7.35 -155.78 18.87
C ARG A 132 6.04 -155.00 18.79
N ILE A 133 4.93 -155.55 19.29
CA ILE A 133 3.65 -154.83 19.36
C ILE A 133 3.67 -153.81 20.51
N GLY A 134 4.38 -154.09 21.59
CA GLY A 134 4.65 -153.13 22.66
C GLY A 134 5.42 -151.91 22.14
N ASP A 135 6.54 -152.14 21.46
CA ASP A 135 7.39 -151.08 20.90
C ASP A 135 6.63 -150.18 19.93
N ALA A 136 5.90 -150.76 18.97
CA ALA A 136 5.12 -150.02 17.97
C ALA A 136 3.99 -149.17 18.58
N ARG A 137 3.44 -149.57 19.74
CA ARG A 137 2.44 -148.77 20.49
C ARG A 137 3.08 -147.57 21.19
N ALA A 138 4.30 -147.72 21.68
CA ALA A 138 5.05 -146.62 22.30
C ALA A 138 5.42 -145.54 21.25
N GLU A 139 5.84 -145.95 20.05
CA GLU A 139 6.10 -145.02 18.94
C GLU A 139 4.84 -144.21 18.54
N LEU A 140 3.68 -144.88 18.47
CA LEU A 140 2.39 -144.22 18.17
C LEU A 140 2.02 -143.14 19.20
N ALA A 141 2.13 -143.44 20.49
CA ALA A 141 1.84 -142.47 21.55
C ALA A 141 2.75 -141.22 21.48
N GLY A 142 4.02 -141.40 21.10
CA GLY A 142 4.95 -140.29 20.91
C GLY A 142 4.61 -139.40 19.70
N ILE A 143 3.97 -139.95 18.66
CA ILE A 143 3.48 -139.18 17.51
C ILE A 143 2.21 -138.40 17.88
N GLU A 144 1.29 -139.01 18.64
CA GLU A 144 0.07 -138.35 19.11
C GLU A 144 0.38 -137.12 19.99
N GLU A 145 1.40 -137.21 20.87
CA GLU A 145 1.88 -136.07 21.67
C GLU A 145 2.43 -134.92 20.80
N GLN A 146 3.16 -135.24 19.72
CA GLN A 146 3.70 -134.23 18.79
C GLN A 146 2.59 -133.52 18.00
N VAL A 147 1.51 -134.23 17.63
CA VAL A 147 0.34 -133.62 16.96
C VAL A 147 -0.36 -132.64 17.89
N ALA A 148 -0.63 -133.03 19.15
CA ALA A 148 -1.24 -132.13 20.14
C ALA A 148 -0.39 -130.87 20.39
N ALA A 149 0.94 -131.00 20.41
CA ALA A 149 1.85 -129.87 20.53
C ALA A 149 1.80 -128.92 19.32
N ALA A 150 1.62 -129.46 18.11
CA ALA A 150 1.47 -128.67 16.88
C ALA A 150 0.14 -127.92 16.83
N GLU A 151 -0.97 -128.54 17.23
CA GLU A 151 -2.29 -127.88 17.34
C GLU A 151 -2.25 -126.73 18.36
N ALA A 152 -1.62 -126.93 19.51
CA ALA A 152 -1.39 -125.86 20.50
C ALA A 152 -0.47 -124.74 20.00
N ALA A 153 0.43 -125.01 19.07
CA ALA A 153 1.23 -123.97 18.39
C ALA A 153 0.39 -123.18 17.37
N GLN A 154 -0.49 -123.85 16.62
CA GLN A 154 -1.43 -123.19 15.70
C GLN A 154 -2.42 -122.27 16.43
N GLY A 155 -2.93 -122.68 17.61
CA GLY A 155 -3.78 -121.83 18.44
C GLY A 155 -3.10 -120.52 18.84
N ARG A 156 -1.86 -120.60 19.34
CA ARG A 156 -1.05 -119.41 19.70
C ARG A 156 -0.71 -118.53 18.48
N LEU A 157 -0.50 -119.11 17.31
CA LEU A 157 -0.31 -118.34 16.08
C LEU A 157 -1.58 -117.55 15.72
N ALA A 158 -2.76 -118.17 15.82
CA ALA A 158 -4.04 -117.50 15.58
C ALA A 158 -4.26 -116.33 16.57
N GLU A 159 -4.01 -116.53 17.87
CA GLU A 159 -4.06 -115.47 18.89
C GLU A 159 -3.12 -114.29 18.56
N LEU A 160 -1.87 -114.58 18.17
CA LEU A 160 -0.91 -113.54 17.79
C LEU A 160 -1.33 -112.78 16.53
N THR A 161 -1.87 -113.46 15.50
CA THR A 161 -2.37 -112.78 14.30
C THR A 161 -3.60 -111.91 14.58
N ALA A 162 -4.47 -112.31 15.52
CA ALA A 162 -5.57 -111.49 15.98
C ALA A 162 -5.08 -110.25 16.77
N ALA A 163 -4.08 -110.42 17.62
CA ALA A 163 -3.44 -109.31 18.34
C ALA A 163 -2.73 -108.33 17.39
N GLU A 164 -2.07 -108.81 16.34
CA GLU A 164 -1.46 -107.99 15.29
C GLU A 164 -2.51 -107.20 14.49
N ALA A 165 -3.65 -107.81 14.16
CA ALA A 165 -4.77 -107.11 13.53
C ALA A 165 -5.30 -105.96 14.41
N VAL A 166 -5.50 -106.20 15.72
CA VAL A 166 -5.93 -105.15 16.66
C VAL A 166 -4.87 -104.04 16.81
N ALA A 167 -3.59 -104.40 16.91
CA ALA A 167 -2.51 -103.43 17.03
C ALA A 167 -2.33 -102.58 15.76
N THR A 168 -2.48 -103.18 14.57
CA THR A 168 -2.42 -102.45 13.29
C THR A 168 -3.61 -101.52 13.11
N GLU A 169 -4.81 -101.90 13.55
CA GLU A 169 -5.98 -101.02 13.58
C GLU A 169 -5.79 -99.84 14.56
N GLN A 170 -5.30 -100.10 15.78
CA GLN A 170 -4.98 -99.04 16.76
C GLN A 170 -3.90 -98.08 16.23
N LEU A 171 -2.88 -98.59 15.54
CA LEU A 171 -1.87 -97.75 14.88
C LEU A 171 -2.45 -96.93 13.72
N ALA A 172 -3.41 -97.48 12.95
CA ALA A 172 -4.11 -96.75 11.90
C ALA A 172 -4.99 -95.62 12.49
N GLN A 173 -5.74 -95.90 13.56
CA GLN A 173 -6.52 -94.90 14.29
C GLN A 173 -5.62 -93.79 14.83
N ARG A 174 -4.52 -94.14 15.53
CA ARG A 174 -3.61 -93.14 16.11
C ARG A 174 -2.87 -92.31 15.05
N ARG A 175 -2.59 -92.88 13.87
CA ARG A 175 -2.06 -92.14 12.71
C ARG A 175 -3.10 -91.18 12.13
N ALA A 176 -4.37 -91.57 12.05
CA ALA A 176 -5.45 -90.68 11.61
C ALA A 176 -5.64 -89.50 12.57
N GLU A 177 -5.64 -89.75 13.88
CA GLU A 177 -5.70 -88.70 14.92
C GLU A 177 -4.52 -87.73 14.83
N LEU A 178 -3.28 -88.23 14.66
CA LEU A 178 -2.10 -87.38 14.47
C LEU A 178 -2.19 -86.56 13.17
N THR A 179 -2.66 -87.16 12.08
CA THR A 179 -2.85 -86.45 10.80
C THR A 179 -3.91 -85.34 10.94
N GLN A 180 -4.99 -85.59 11.67
CA GLN A 180 -6.01 -84.59 11.95
C GLN A 180 -5.48 -83.47 12.85
N PHE A 181 -4.67 -83.79 13.86
CA PHE A 181 -4.01 -82.80 14.72
C PHE A 181 -3.03 -81.92 13.92
N ASP A 182 -2.20 -82.53 13.07
CA ASP A 182 -1.27 -81.80 12.20
C ASP A 182 -2.03 -80.85 11.24
N GLN A 183 -3.15 -81.30 10.67
CA GLN A 183 -4.03 -80.46 9.85
C GLN A 183 -4.60 -79.28 10.64
N GLN A 184 -5.10 -79.51 11.86
CA GLN A 184 -5.61 -78.46 12.75
C GLN A 184 -4.52 -77.46 13.15
N MET A 185 -3.29 -77.93 13.40
CA MET A 185 -2.17 -77.06 13.74
C MET A 185 -1.73 -76.19 12.54
N VAL A 186 -1.69 -76.74 11.33
CA VAL A 186 -1.40 -75.98 10.10
C VAL A 186 -2.50 -74.97 9.80
N GLU A 187 -3.77 -75.31 9.99
CA GLU A 187 -4.89 -74.39 9.80
C GLU A 187 -4.88 -73.26 10.84
N ALA A 188 -4.61 -73.57 12.11
CA ALA A 188 -4.45 -72.57 13.18
C ALA A 188 -3.24 -71.64 12.94
N GLN A 189 -2.11 -72.18 12.46
CA GLN A 189 -0.95 -71.38 12.05
C GLN A 189 -1.31 -70.44 10.89
N ARG A 190 -2.00 -70.94 9.85
CA ARG A 190 -2.41 -70.14 8.69
C ARG A 190 -3.36 -69.01 9.08
N LEU A 191 -4.27 -69.25 10.03
CA LEU A 191 -5.17 -68.22 10.56
C LEU A 191 -4.40 -67.17 11.37
N ALA A 192 -3.52 -67.59 12.28
CA ALA A 192 -2.69 -66.67 13.07
C ALA A 192 -1.72 -65.84 12.20
N GLU A 193 -1.19 -66.41 11.12
CA GLU A 193 -0.37 -65.69 10.13
C GLU A 193 -1.21 -64.64 9.38
N ALA A 194 -2.45 -64.97 8.99
CA ALA A 194 -3.36 -64.02 8.36
C ALA A 194 -3.77 -62.87 9.30
N GLU A 195 -4.10 -63.17 10.57
CA GLU A 195 -4.36 -62.15 11.59
C GLU A 195 -3.14 -61.24 11.83
N LEU A 196 -1.93 -61.80 11.81
CA LEU A 196 -0.68 -61.03 11.92
C LEU A 196 -0.42 -60.15 10.70
N GLU A 197 -0.75 -60.59 9.48
CA GLU A 197 -0.66 -59.75 8.28
C GLU A 197 -1.69 -58.61 8.30
N GLU A 198 -2.94 -58.88 8.72
CA GLU A 198 -3.98 -57.86 8.87
C GLU A 198 -3.58 -56.81 9.93
N LEU A 199 -3.12 -57.24 11.11
CA LEU A 199 -2.64 -56.35 12.16
C LEU A 199 -1.41 -55.53 11.72
N ARG A 200 -0.49 -56.12 10.94
CA ARG A 200 0.65 -55.38 10.36
C ARG A 200 0.19 -54.32 9.37
N ALA A 201 -0.77 -54.64 8.51
CA ALA A 201 -1.33 -53.69 7.56
C ALA A 201 -2.02 -52.52 8.29
N ALA A 202 -2.81 -52.80 9.32
CA ALA A 202 -3.45 -51.76 10.15
C ALA A 202 -2.43 -50.90 10.92
N VAL A 203 -1.35 -51.48 11.44
CA VAL A 203 -0.26 -50.72 12.08
C VAL A 203 0.44 -49.81 11.06
N GLU A 204 0.71 -50.30 9.85
CA GLU A 204 1.32 -49.51 8.77
C GLU A 204 0.40 -48.36 8.31
N GLU A 205 -0.91 -48.60 8.18
CA GLU A 205 -1.92 -47.57 7.89
C GLU A 205 -1.94 -46.49 8.99
N THR A 206 -1.99 -46.88 10.27
CA THR A 206 -1.96 -45.90 11.38
C THR A 206 -0.63 -45.15 11.49
N HIS A 207 0.50 -45.75 11.11
CA HIS A 207 1.78 -45.05 10.98
C HIS A 207 1.77 -44.03 9.83
N GLN A 208 1.17 -44.37 8.68
CA GLN A 208 1.04 -43.45 7.54
C GLN A 208 0.11 -42.27 7.87
N ASP A 209 -1.03 -42.53 8.50
CA ASP A 209 -1.93 -41.49 9.00
C ASP A 209 -1.24 -40.57 10.02
N HIS A 210 -0.48 -41.14 10.97
CA HIS A 210 0.26 -40.33 11.95
C HIS A 210 1.39 -39.53 11.30
N ALA A 211 2.09 -40.08 10.30
CA ALA A 211 3.11 -39.36 9.54
C ALA A 211 2.50 -38.22 8.69
N ALA A 212 1.33 -38.43 8.09
CA ALA A 212 0.59 -37.39 7.39
C ALA A 212 0.12 -36.28 8.34
N ALA A 213 -0.44 -36.65 9.49
CA ALA A 213 -0.89 -35.71 10.52
C ALA A 213 0.26 -34.88 11.12
N THR A 214 1.43 -35.49 11.36
CA THR A 214 2.61 -34.76 11.85
C THR A 214 3.19 -33.83 10.78
N ALA A 215 3.27 -34.26 9.51
CA ALA A 215 3.67 -33.39 8.40
C ALA A 215 2.74 -32.17 8.24
N GLN A 216 1.42 -32.37 8.36
CA GLN A 216 0.44 -31.28 8.34
C GLN A 216 0.55 -30.36 9.57
N ALA A 217 0.83 -30.91 10.75
CA ALA A 217 1.08 -30.13 11.96
C ALA A 217 2.35 -29.26 11.82
N GLU A 218 3.43 -29.80 11.25
CA GLU A 218 4.63 -29.02 10.93
C GLU A 218 4.36 -27.91 9.92
N GLU A 219 3.61 -28.19 8.85
CA GLU A 219 3.27 -27.18 7.85
C GLU A 219 2.42 -26.04 8.43
N THR A 220 1.38 -26.37 9.20
CA THR A 220 0.56 -25.36 9.89
C THR A 220 1.37 -24.56 10.91
N SER A 221 2.34 -25.18 11.62
CA SER A 221 3.28 -24.46 12.49
C SER A 221 4.15 -23.47 11.70
N ARG A 222 4.70 -23.86 10.55
CA ARG A 222 5.47 -22.97 9.66
C ARG A 222 4.62 -21.79 9.17
N GLN A 223 3.37 -22.05 8.77
CA GLN A 223 2.43 -21.02 8.34
C GLN A 223 2.08 -20.04 9.49
N LEU A 224 1.90 -20.55 10.72
CA LEU A 224 1.67 -19.71 11.91
C LEU A 224 2.89 -18.85 12.27
N GLU A 225 4.11 -19.39 12.16
CA GLU A 225 5.34 -18.61 12.32
C GLU A 225 5.46 -17.50 11.26
N GLU A 226 5.18 -17.80 9.99
CA GLU A 226 5.20 -16.82 8.89
C GLU A 226 4.16 -15.71 9.10
N LEU A 227 2.92 -16.07 9.48
CA LEU A 227 1.88 -15.10 9.80
C LEU A 227 2.23 -14.26 11.04
N THR A 228 2.90 -14.85 12.04
CA THR A 228 3.37 -14.12 13.22
C THR A 228 4.43 -13.10 12.85
N ARG A 229 5.43 -13.48 12.04
CA ARG A 229 6.46 -12.56 11.51
C ARG A 229 5.83 -11.43 10.70
N ARG A 230 4.95 -11.75 9.74
CA ARG A 230 4.21 -10.74 8.95
C ARG A 230 3.44 -9.76 9.83
N ARG A 231 2.78 -10.23 10.90
CA ARG A 231 2.06 -9.38 11.85
C ARG A 231 3.00 -8.47 12.63
N GLU A 232 4.17 -8.97 13.03
CA GLU A 232 5.18 -8.15 13.71
C GLU A 232 5.80 -7.10 12.78
N ASP A 233 6.09 -7.46 11.53
CA ASP A 233 6.60 -6.52 10.52
C ASP A 233 5.57 -5.41 10.26
N LEU A 234 4.30 -5.77 10.04
CA LEU A 234 3.20 -4.81 9.85
C LEU A 234 2.95 -3.92 11.08
N ALA A 235 3.20 -4.45 12.30
CA ALA A 235 3.11 -3.66 13.53
C ALA A 235 4.24 -2.62 13.63
N ARG A 236 5.46 -2.95 13.17
CA ARG A 236 6.57 -1.98 13.08
C ARG A 236 6.28 -0.90 12.04
N GLU A 237 5.79 -1.28 10.85
CA GLU A 237 5.36 -0.33 9.82
C GLU A 237 4.26 0.62 10.34
N HIS A 238 3.28 0.10 11.09
CA HIS A 238 2.26 0.93 11.72
C HIS A 238 2.83 1.87 12.78
N GLU A 239 3.79 1.43 13.59
CA GLU A 239 4.45 2.29 14.59
C GLU A 239 5.28 3.41 13.93
N GLU A 240 6.00 3.10 12.85
CA GLU A 240 6.73 4.09 12.05
C GLU A 240 5.78 5.10 11.37
N LEU A 241 4.66 4.62 10.82
CA LEU A 241 3.62 5.49 10.25
C LEU A 241 2.98 6.38 11.32
N THR A 242 2.75 5.85 12.53
CA THR A 242 2.24 6.63 13.66
C THR A 242 3.23 7.73 14.07
N ARG A 243 4.53 7.41 14.19
CA ARG A 243 5.59 8.38 14.52
C ARG A 243 5.73 9.48 13.46
N THR A 244 5.63 9.13 12.18
CA THR A 244 5.70 10.12 11.08
C THR A 244 4.44 10.99 11.02
N TYR A 245 3.25 10.43 11.28
CA TYR A 245 2.02 11.22 11.42
C TYR A 245 2.08 12.19 12.61
N GLU A 246 2.57 11.76 13.77
CA GLU A 246 2.79 12.64 14.92
C GLU A 246 3.80 13.76 14.64
N ALA A 247 4.88 13.47 13.90
CA ALA A 247 5.85 14.48 13.49
C ALA A 247 5.20 15.53 12.57
N LEU A 248 4.47 15.08 11.54
CA LEU A 248 3.75 15.96 10.61
C LEU A 248 2.68 16.81 11.31
N ALA A 249 1.97 16.25 12.30
CA ALA A 249 1.01 16.99 13.12
C ALA A 249 1.68 18.13 13.90
N ARG A 250 2.87 17.90 14.48
CA ARG A 250 3.67 18.93 15.17
C ARG A 250 4.18 20.00 14.20
N GLU A 251 4.59 19.62 12.99
CA GLU A 251 4.99 20.58 11.95
C GLU A 251 3.80 21.45 11.51
N HIS A 252 2.60 20.87 11.35
CA HIS A 252 1.40 21.61 11.02
C HIS A 252 0.99 22.58 12.15
N GLU A 253 1.09 22.17 13.41
CA GLU A 253 0.84 23.04 14.59
C GLU A 253 1.83 24.22 14.62
N GLN A 254 3.12 23.96 14.40
CA GLN A 254 4.16 25.00 14.29
C GLN A 254 3.88 25.97 13.14
N LEU A 255 3.50 25.46 11.96
CA LEU A 255 3.17 26.28 10.80
C LEU A 255 1.91 27.14 11.04
N THR A 256 0.92 26.59 11.75
CA THR A 256 -0.29 27.32 12.15
C THR A 256 0.07 28.48 13.09
N HIS A 257 0.89 28.23 14.11
CA HIS A 257 1.36 29.29 15.01
C HIS A 257 2.23 30.34 14.32
N ALA A 258 3.07 29.94 13.34
CA ALA A 258 3.83 30.88 12.53
C ALA A 258 2.92 31.75 11.64
N HIS A 259 1.85 31.17 11.08
CA HIS A 259 0.85 31.89 10.31
C HIS A 259 0.05 32.88 11.17
N ASP A 260 -0.37 32.48 12.38
CA ASP A 260 -1.04 33.36 13.34
C ASP A 260 -0.14 34.54 13.75
N ALA A 261 1.14 34.28 13.99
CA ALA A 261 2.12 35.32 14.33
C ALA A 261 2.32 36.31 13.17
N LEU A 262 2.53 35.81 11.94
CA LEU A 262 2.68 36.65 10.75
C LEU A 262 1.41 37.47 10.44
N THR A 263 0.23 36.90 10.72
CA THR A 263 -1.05 37.60 10.55
C THR A 263 -1.15 38.78 11.52
N ARG A 264 -0.78 38.60 12.80
CA ARG A 264 -0.71 39.69 13.78
C ARG A 264 0.31 40.76 13.40
N GLU A 265 1.51 40.38 12.95
CA GLU A 265 2.51 41.34 12.45
C GLU A 265 1.99 42.14 11.25
N HIS A 266 1.20 41.51 10.37
CA HIS A 266 0.57 42.18 9.23
C HIS A 266 -0.53 43.15 9.67
N GLU A 267 -1.38 42.77 10.63
CA GLU A 267 -2.40 43.64 11.23
C GLU A 267 -1.76 44.86 11.93
N GLU A 268 -0.68 44.64 12.71
CA GLU A 268 0.09 45.71 13.36
C GLU A 268 0.76 46.64 12.33
N LEU A 269 1.30 46.11 11.24
CA LEU A 269 1.89 46.90 10.16
C LEU A 269 0.82 47.72 9.42
N ALA A 270 -0.34 47.11 9.13
CA ALA A 270 -1.47 47.79 8.50
C ALA A 270 -2.01 48.92 9.38
N HIS A 271 -2.12 48.71 10.70
CA HIS A 271 -2.52 49.74 11.66
C HIS A 271 -1.51 50.90 11.71
N ARG A 272 -0.19 50.60 11.77
CA ARG A 272 0.86 51.62 11.70
C ARG A 272 0.84 52.40 10.38
N HIS A 273 0.60 51.72 9.25
CA HIS A 273 0.48 52.36 7.95
C HIS A 273 -0.75 53.29 7.88
N ALA A 274 -1.90 52.86 8.40
CA ALA A 274 -3.09 53.71 8.49
C ALA A 274 -2.85 54.96 9.35
N GLY A 275 -2.14 54.83 10.48
CA GLY A 275 -1.71 55.97 11.29
C GLY A 275 -0.80 56.94 10.53
N ALA A 276 0.23 56.42 9.85
CA ALA A 276 1.16 57.23 9.07
C ALA A 276 0.48 57.95 7.87
N VAL A 277 -0.51 57.33 7.24
CA VAL A 277 -1.33 57.97 6.18
C VAL A 277 -2.14 59.12 6.77
N ALA A 278 -2.81 58.93 7.92
CA ALA A 278 -3.57 59.99 8.57
C ALA A 278 -2.67 61.17 9.01
N GLU A 279 -1.47 60.90 9.54
CA GLU A 279 -0.49 61.94 9.85
C GLU A 279 -0.02 62.70 8.60
N TYR A 280 0.15 62.01 7.47
CA TYR A 280 0.54 62.62 6.19
C TYR A 280 -0.58 63.47 5.57
N GLU A 281 -1.84 63.03 5.66
CA GLU A 281 -3.01 63.79 5.22
C GLU A 281 -3.17 65.08 6.05
N GLU A 282 -3.04 64.99 7.38
CA GLU A 282 -3.07 66.17 8.26
C GLU A 282 -1.90 67.13 8.00
N LEU A 283 -0.68 66.62 7.79
CA LEU A 283 0.48 67.44 7.43
C LEU A 283 0.28 68.13 6.07
N THR A 284 -0.33 67.45 5.10
CA THR A 284 -0.64 68.01 3.78
C THR A 284 -1.67 69.14 3.92
N ARG A 285 -2.74 68.94 4.69
CA ARG A 285 -3.74 69.98 4.98
C ARG A 285 -3.12 71.21 5.65
N VAL A 286 -2.25 71.02 6.65
CA VAL A 286 -1.53 72.12 7.32
C VAL A 286 -0.58 72.82 6.35
N HIS A 287 0.07 72.09 5.44
CA HIS A 287 0.92 72.69 4.41
C HIS A 287 0.11 73.57 3.44
N GLU A 288 -1.05 73.11 2.98
CA GLU A 288 -1.96 73.88 2.12
C GLU A 288 -2.51 75.13 2.83
N GLU A 289 -2.88 75.03 4.11
CA GLU A 289 -3.31 76.18 4.92
C GLU A 289 -2.18 77.21 5.07
N LEU A 290 -0.96 76.77 5.41
CA LEU A 290 0.21 77.64 5.52
C LEU A 290 0.58 78.29 4.17
N ALA A 291 0.47 77.55 3.06
CA ALA A 291 0.70 78.10 1.73
C ALA A 291 -0.33 79.20 1.40
N GLY A 292 -1.61 78.96 1.67
CA GLY A 292 -2.67 79.96 1.51
C GLY A 292 -2.46 81.21 2.37
N LEU A 293 -2.07 81.04 3.63
CA LEU A 293 -1.72 82.14 4.54
C LEU A 293 -0.50 82.93 4.06
N LEU A 294 0.54 82.26 3.53
CA LEU A 294 1.71 82.93 2.97
C LEU A 294 1.38 83.76 1.73
N GLU A 295 0.56 83.25 0.82
CA GLU A 295 0.09 84.03 -0.35
C GLU A 295 -0.79 85.21 0.07
N ALA A 296 -1.70 85.03 1.04
CA ALA A 296 -2.49 86.14 1.59
C ALA A 296 -1.59 87.24 2.19
N ARG A 297 -0.60 86.88 3.01
CA ARG A 297 0.35 87.84 3.59
C ARG A 297 1.27 88.50 2.55
N ARG A 298 1.61 87.79 1.46
CA ARG A 298 2.33 88.38 0.32
C ARG A 298 1.49 89.43 -0.41
N ALA A 299 0.20 89.15 -0.62
CA ALA A 299 -0.73 90.11 -1.23
C ALA A 299 -0.93 91.35 -0.35
N GLU A 300 -1.17 91.18 0.95
CA GLU A 300 -1.26 92.29 1.92
C GLU A 300 0.02 93.14 1.94
N LEU A 301 1.20 92.50 1.94
CA LEU A 301 2.48 93.21 1.92
C LEU A 301 2.65 94.03 0.63
N ALA A 302 2.32 93.45 -0.53
CA ALA A 302 2.38 94.15 -1.81
C ALA A 302 1.41 95.35 -1.89
N GLU A 303 0.21 95.23 -1.31
CA GLU A 303 -0.74 96.33 -1.19
C GLU A 303 -0.20 97.46 -0.29
N VAL A 304 0.36 97.12 0.87
CA VAL A 304 0.99 98.08 1.78
C VAL A 304 2.20 98.76 1.14
N GLU A 305 3.06 98.01 0.44
CA GLU A 305 4.21 98.55 -0.28
C GLU A 305 3.80 99.52 -1.40
N ALA A 306 2.75 99.17 -2.17
CA ALA A 306 2.17 100.05 -3.18
C ALA A 306 1.57 101.33 -2.57
N GLY A 307 0.85 101.22 -1.45
CA GLY A 307 0.32 102.36 -0.70
C GLY A 307 1.42 103.27 -0.15
N VAL A 308 2.50 102.71 0.40
CA VAL A 308 3.67 103.46 0.86
C VAL A 308 4.39 104.14 -0.30
N ALA A 309 4.50 103.49 -1.46
CA ALA A 309 5.08 104.11 -2.66
C ALA A 309 4.25 105.31 -3.14
N ALA A 310 2.93 105.16 -3.24
CA ALA A 310 2.02 106.23 -3.63
C ALA A 310 2.08 107.43 -2.66
N ALA A 311 2.00 107.17 -1.35
CA ALA A 311 2.08 108.22 -0.33
C ALA A 311 3.43 108.95 -0.33
N ARG A 312 4.54 108.26 -0.66
CA ARG A 312 5.86 108.91 -0.84
C ARG A 312 5.87 109.85 -2.06
N THR A 313 5.27 109.45 -3.17
CA THR A 313 5.13 110.32 -4.36
C THR A 313 4.28 111.56 -4.04
N GLU A 314 3.16 111.39 -3.33
CA GLU A 314 2.31 112.51 -2.89
C GLU A 314 3.06 113.47 -1.94
N LEU A 315 3.86 112.96 -1.01
CA LEU A 315 4.68 113.78 -0.11
C LEU A 315 5.76 114.58 -0.85
N VAL A 316 6.28 114.09 -1.98
CA VAL A 316 7.21 114.84 -2.82
C VAL A 316 6.49 116.00 -3.52
N ASP A 317 5.33 115.76 -4.15
CA ASP A 317 4.51 116.83 -4.77
C ASP A 317 4.11 117.92 -3.76
N LEU A 318 3.59 117.51 -2.60
CA LEU A 318 3.24 118.44 -1.53
C LEU A 318 4.47 119.22 -1.02
N GLY A 319 5.64 118.57 -0.92
CA GLY A 319 6.90 119.22 -0.56
C GLY A 319 7.35 120.27 -1.57
N GLU A 320 7.28 119.98 -2.87
CA GLU A 320 7.60 120.93 -3.94
C GLU A 320 6.64 122.14 -3.94
N ARG A 321 5.35 121.90 -3.71
CA ARG A 321 4.33 122.95 -3.62
C ARG A 321 4.53 123.87 -2.41
N VAL A 322 4.88 123.31 -1.25
CA VAL A 322 5.22 124.10 -0.05
C VAL A 322 6.48 124.94 -0.29
N ALA A 323 7.52 124.36 -0.90
CA ALA A 323 8.75 125.07 -1.21
C ALA A 323 8.54 126.27 -2.16
N ALA A 324 7.63 126.14 -3.15
CA ALA A 324 7.24 127.25 -4.01
C ALA A 324 6.52 128.37 -3.23
N GLN A 325 5.61 128.01 -2.33
CA GLN A 325 4.86 128.96 -1.49
C GLN A 325 5.77 129.70 -0.49
N ASP A 326 6.78 129.05 0.07
CA ASP A 326 7.74 129.69 0.97
C ASP A 326 8.53 130.83 0.28
N LEU A 327 8.82 130.68 -1.01
CA LEU A 327 9.44 131.71 -1.84
C LEU A 327 8.45 132.79 -2.32
N GLY A 328 7.19 132.71 -1.88
CA GLY A 328 6.14 133.67 -2.23
C GLY A 328 5.61 133.52 -3.65
N LEU A 329 5.65 132.32 -4.23
CA LEU A 329 4.85 131.96 -5.40
C LEU A 329 3.60 131.22 -4.94
N TYR A 330 2.44 131.84 -5.13
CA TYR A 330 1.15 131.19 -4.87
C TYR A 330 0.46 130.81 -6.18
N ASP A 331 -0.35 129.76 -6.16
CA ASP A 331 -1.21 129.37 -7.28
C ASP A 331 -2.39 130.37 -7.44
N TYR A 332 -2.08 131.55 -7.97
CA TYR A 332 -3.07 132.56 -8.31
C TYR A 332 -3.51 132.43 -9.78
N ARG A 333 -4.82 132.54 -10.03
CA ARG A 333 -5.39 132.57 -11.38
C ARG A 333 -4.84 133.78 -12.13
N HIS A 334 -4.07 133.54 -13.19
CA HIS A 334 -3.50 134.58 -14.01
C HIS A 334 -4.54 135.14 -14.99
N PRO A 335 -4.60 136.47 -15.20
CA PRO A 335 -5.51 137.03 -16.20
C PRO A 335 -5.32 136.48 -17.62
N ALA A 336 -4.09 136.10 -18.00
CA ALA A 336 -3.80 135.56 -19.34
C ALA A 336 -4.11 134.07 -19.55
N GLU A 337 -4.59 133.34 -18.54
CA GLU A 337 -4.99 131.92 -18.67
C GLU A 337 -6.21 131.75 -19.59
N ASP A 338 -7.09 132.76 -19.70
CA ASP A 338 -8.35 132.68 -20.46
C ASP A 338 -8.15 132.65 -22.00
N SER A 339 -6.92 132.84 -22.50
CA SER A 339 -6.60 132.81 -23.94
C SER A 339 -5.59 131.72 -24.28
N VAL A 340 -6.00 130.70 -25.04
CA VAL A 340 -5.20 129.49 -25.38
C VAL A 340 -3.75 129.82 -25.78
N ALA A 341 -3.53 130.79 -26.67
CA ALA A 341 -2.19 131.14 -27.15
C ALA A 341 -1.31 131.83 -26.08
N LEU A 342 -1.91 132.65 -25.20
CA LEU A 342 -1.18 133.31 -24.10
C LEU A 342 -0.99 132.36 -22.92
N ALA A 343 -1.92 131.44 -22.68
CA ALA A 343 -1.83 130.43 -21.64
C ALA A 343 -0.61 129.50 -21.86
N THR A 344 -0.33 129.09 -23.10
CA THR A 344 0.89 128.31 -23.42
C THR A 344 2.17 129.10 -23.17
N GLN A 345 2.23 130.38 -23.59
CA GLN A 345 3.40 131.24 -23.34
C GLN A 345 3.61 131.51 -21.85
N LEU A 346 2.52 131.75 -21.12
CA LEU A 346 2.51 131.93 -19.67
C LEU A 346 2.97 130.66 -18.93
N ALA A 347 2.54 129.47 -19.36
CA ALA A 347 2.94 128.22 -18.72
C ALA A 347 4.46 128.01 -18.81
N ALA A 348 5.05 128.16 -20.00
CA ALA A 348 6.50 128.08 -20.21
C ALA A 348 7.27 129.19 -19.47
N LEU A 349 6.70 130.40 -19.39
CA LEU A 349 7.29 131.50 -18.61
C LEU A 349 7.27 131.20 -17.11
N ARG A 350 6.16 130.70 -16.57
CA ARG A 350 6.00 130.32 -15.15
C ARG A 350 6.92 129.17 -14.77
N GLU A 351 7.06 128.16 -15.63
CA GLU A 351 8.05 127.09 -15.47
C GLU A 351 9.48 127.67 -15.36
N THR A 352 9.83 128.62 -16.23
CA THR A 352 11.13 129.30 -16.21
C THR A 352 11.32 130.17 -14.95
N ILE A 353 10.27 130.81 -14.44
CA ILE A 353 10.28 131.59 -13.19
C ILE A 353 10.53 130.66 -11.99
N VAL A 354 9.81 129.54 -11.92
CA VAL A 354 9.96 128.52 -10.87
C VAL A 354 11.37 127.92 -10.91
N GLU A 355 11.89 127.56 -12.08
CA GLU A 355 13.24 127.01 -12.21
C GLU A 355 14.32 128.04 -11.82
N THR A 356 14.16 129.31 -12.18
CA THR A 356 15.10 130.38 -11.79
C THR A 356 15.11 130.64 -10.27
N LEU A 357 14.02 130.35 -9.57
CA LEU A 357 13.96 130.33 -8.10
C LEU A 357 14.59 129.06 -7.52
N ARG A 358 14.27 127.88 -8.08
CA ARG A 358 14.79 126.57 -7.67
C ARG A 358 16.31 126.51 -7.76
N SER A 359 16.90 127.07 -8.82
CA SER A 359 18.35 127.14 -9.01
C SER A 359 19.05 128.19 -8.12
N GLY A 360 18.29 129.04 -7.42
CA GLY A 360 18.81 130.16 -6.63
C GLY A 360 19.31 131.36 -7.45
N GLU A 361 19.02 131.40 -8.76
CA GLU A 361 19.47 132.46 -9.68
C GLU A 361 18.58 133.73 -9.64
N ALA A 362 17.46 133.69 -8.93
CA ALA A 362 16.51 134.81 -8.83
C ALA A 362 17.06 136.05 -8.11
N ILE A 363 18.05 135.87 -7.23
CA ILE A 363 18.57 136.91 -6.35
C ILE A 363 20.07 136.69 -6.11
N THR A 364 20.88 137.72 -6.30
CA THR A 364 22.32 137.67 -5.99
C THR A 364 22.55 137.94 -4.51
N ALA A 365 23.40 137.12 -3.88
CA ALA A 365 23.81 137.22 -2.49
C ALA A 365 25.29 136.77 -2.35
N PRO A 366 26.16 137.48 -1.61
CA PRO A 366 27.58 137.15 -1.52
C PRO A 366 27.85 135.97 -0.56
N LYS A 367 28.40 134.89 -1.13
CA LYS A 367 28.75 133.64 -0.40
C LYS A 367 29.73 133.83 0.76
N SER A 368 30.45 134.94 0.84
CA SER A 368 31.47 135.23 1.86
C SER A 368 31.01 136.16 2.99
N PHE A 369 29.72 136.53 3.07
CA PHE A 369 29.21 137.39 4.12
C PHE A 369 29.39 136.77 5.53
N LYS A 370 29.81 137.60 6.49
CA LYS A 370 29.98 137.26 7.91
C LYS A 370 29.31 138.32 8.77
N LEU A 371 28.56 137.90 9.79
CA LEU A 371 28.00 138.80 10.79
C LEU A 371 28.95 138.84 11.98
N GLY A 372 29.70 139.95 12.11
CA GLY A 372 30.83 140.04 13.04
C GLY A 372 31.89 138.99 12.71
N HIS A 373 32.16 138.08 13.64
CA HIS A 373 33.14 137.00 13.46
C HIS A 373 32.53 135.65 13.02
N SER A 374 31.20 135.52 12.97
CA SER A 374 30.54 134.25 12.65
C SER A 374 30.12 134.16 11.19
N SER A 375 30.75 133.24 10.45
CA SER A 375 30.32 132.88 9.09
C SER A 375 28.94 132.22 9.12
N SER A 376 28.71 131.26 10.02
CA SER A 376 27.43 130.50 10.08
C SER A 376 26.23 131.42 10.36
N LYS A 377 26.35 132.32 11.36
CA LYS A 377 25.28 133.30 11.65
C LYS A 377 25.13 134.34 10.53
N GLY A 378 26.23 134.68 9.84
CA GLY A 378 26.19 135.49 8.62
C GLY A 378 25.37 134.83 7.51
N GLN A 379 25.60 133.54 7.22
CA GLN A 379 24.85 132.78 6.22
C GLN A 379 23.37 132.61 6.59
N GLN A 380 23.05 132.39 7.87
CA GLN A 380 21.65 132.33 8.32
C GLN A 380 20.92 133.67 8.06
N VAL A 381 21.48 134.80 8.51
CA VAL A 381 20.88 136.13 8.29
C VAL A 381 20.82 136.45 6.79
N LEU A 382 21.82 136.05 6.01
CA LEU A 382 21.81 136.21 4.56
C LEU A 382 20.65 135.43 3.92
N ALA A 383 20.44 134.17 4.31
CA ALA A 383 19.34 133.34 3.81
C ALA A 383 17.96 133.91 4.18
N GLU A 384 17.76 134.32 5.44
CA GLU A 384 16.52 134.93 5.93
C GLU A 384 16.19 136.23 5.18
N VAL A 385 17.18 137.13 5.02
CA VAL A 385 17.00 138.39 4.28
C VAL A 385 16.76 138.13 2.79
N THR A 386 17.43 137.13 2.20
CA THR A 386 17.27 136.75 0.79
C THR A 386 15.86 136.22 0.52
N ALA A 387 15.36 135.30 1.36
CA ALA A 387 14.02 134.75 1.26
C ALA A 387 12.94 135.81 1.50
N LEU A 388 13.10 136.67 2.52
CA LEU A 388 12.18 137.78 2.78
C LEU A 388 12.14 138.79 1.62
N SER A 389 13.30 139.09 1.03
CA SER A 389 13.41 140.00 -0.13
C SER A 389 12.74 139.42 -1.37
N LEU A 390 12.94 138.13 -1.67
CA LEU A 390 12.25 137.43 -2.75
C LEU A 390 10.73 137.44 -2.52
N ARG A 391 10.26 137.07 -1.33
CA ARG A 391 8.83 137.04 -0.99
C ARG A 391 8.18 138.42 -1.14
N ALA A 392 8.81 139.48 -0.64
CA ALA A 392 8.32 140.85 -0.77
C ALA A 392 8.28 141.33 -2.23
N TYR A 393 9.33 141.03 -3.01
CA TYR A 393 9.39 141.34 -4.44
C TYR A 393 8.35 140.55 -5.25
N ASN A 394 8.18 139.26 -4.97
CA ASN A 394 7.23 138.39 -5.64
C ASN A 394 5.79 138.82 -5.37
N ALA A 395 5.46 139.17 -4.12
CA ALA A 395 4.15 139.73 -3.75
C ALA A 395 3.83 141.03 -4.51
N GLU A 396 4.81 141.94 -4.66
CA GLU A 396 4.59 143.14 -5.48
C GLU A 396 4.45 142.81 -6.97
N ALA A 397 5.19 141.81 -7.47
CA ALA A 397 5.05 141.34 -8.84
C ALA A 397 3.67 140.70 -9.11
N GLU A 398 3.12 139.92 -8.19
CA GLU A 398 1.75 139.38 -8.29
C GLU A 398 0.70 140.50 -8.25
N ASN A 399 0.88 141.50 -7.37
CA ASN A 399 0.04 142.69 -7.34
C ASN A 399 0.13 143.48 -8.66
N ALA A 400 1.32 143.59 -9.24
CA ALA A 400 1.56 144.23 -10.52
C ALA A 400 0.86 143.48 -11.66
N VAL A 401 0.96 142.14 -11.74
CA VAL A 401 0.20 141.30 -12.68
C VAL A 401 -1.31 141.48 -12.53
N ARG A 402 -1.82 141.44 -11.28
CA ARG A 402 -3.25 141.63 -11.00
C ARG A 402 -3.75 143.00 -11.49
N THR A 403 -2.91 144.03 -11.41
CA THR A 403 -3.24 145.43 -11.79
C THR A 403 -2.81 145.82 -13.20
N ALA A 404 -2.03 145.00 -13.92
CA ALA A 404 -1.64 145.24 -15.30
C ALA A 404 -2.87 145.16 -16.22
N GLY A 405 -3.19 146.22 -16.94
CA GLY A 405 -4.38 146.30 -17.77
C GLY A 405 -4.30 147.44 -18.80
N PRO A 406 -5.40 147.73 -19.51
CA PRO A 406 -5.43 148.75 -20.55
C PRO A 406 -4.97 150.12 -20.03
N GLY A 407 -3.88 150.66 -20.60
CA GLY A 407 -3.23 151.89 -20.15
C GLY A 407 -2.47 151.80 -18.81
N GLY A 408 -2.39 150.63 -18.18
CA GLY A 408 -1.82 150.42 -16.84
C GLY A 408 -0.52 149.59 -16.78
N ILE A 409 -0.07 149.03 -17.91
CA ILE A 409 1.13 148.15 -17.97
C ILE A 409 2.39 148.90 -17.51
N ASP A 410 2.65 150.09 -18.06
CA ASP A 410 3.82 150.91 -17.70
C ASP A 410 3.86 151.24 -16.20
N GLY A 411 2.68 151.46 -15.60
CA GLY A 411 2.53 151.67 -14.16
C GLY A 411 2.84 150.42 -13.33
N ALA A 412 2.47 149.24 -13.83
CA ALA A 412 2.78 147.95 -13.19
C ALA A 412 4.27 147.61 -13.30
N LEU A 413 4.88 147.81 -14.46
CA LEU A 413 6.33 147.67 -14.66
C LEU A 413 7.12 148.67 -13.80
N THR A 414 6.67 149.92 -13.71
CA THR A 414 7.27 150.94 -12.82
C THR A 414 7.20 150.53 -11.34
N ARG A 415 6.11 149.88 -10.90
CA ARG A 415 6.02 149.32 -9.53
C ARG A 415 7.01 148.18 -9.32
N LEU A 416 7.11 147.24 -10.27
CA LEU A 416 8.07 146.14 -10.22
C LEU A 416 9.52 146.64 -10.13
N ILE A 417 9.89 147.63 -10.95
CA ILE A 417 11.22 148.27 -10.91
C ILE A 417 11.46 148.92 -9.54
N ARG A 418 10.51 149.70 -9.01
CA ARG A 418 10.63 150.31 -7.68
C ARG A 418 10.78 149.29 -6.55
N ALA A 419 10.16 148.12 -6.66
CA ALA A 419 10.30 147.03 -5.71
C ALA A 419 11.68 146.35 -5.81
N ARG A 420 12.16 146.09 -7.03
CA ARG A 420 13.55 145.65 -7.27
C ARG A 420 14.56 146.62 -6.66
N ASP A 421 14.39 147.92 -6.93
CA ASP A 421 15.26 148.96 -6.39
C ASP A 421 15.13 149.08 -4.87
N ALA A 422 13.95 148.84 -4.29
CA ALA A 422 13.77 148.79 -2.85
C ALA A 422 14.56 147.63 -2.23
N VAL A 423 14.45 146.42 -2.81
CA VAL A 423 15.28 145.27 -2.39
C VAL A 423 16.77 145.61 -2.51
N ALA A 424 17.23 146.17 -3.62
CA ALA A 424 18.63 146.54 -3.81
C ALA A 424 19.10 147.61 -2.82
N ARG A 425 18.28 148.64 -2.53
CA ARG A 425 18.61 149.68 -1.52
C ARG A 425 18.68 149.12 -0.10
N HIS A 426 17.69 148.30 0.30
CA HIS A 426 17.65 147.72 1.64
C HIS A 426 18.68 146.58 1.82
N GLY A 427 19.02 145.86 0.74
CA GLY A 427 20.02 144.81 0.68
C GLY A 427 21.45 145.28 0.43
N ALA A 428 21.68 146.56 0.11
CA ALA A 428 22.99 147.11 -0.29
C ALA A 428 24.13 146.81 0.70
N TRP A 429 23.85 146.83 2.01
CA TRP A 429 24.84 146.57 3.06
C TRP A 429 25.25 145.08 3.16
N ILE A 430 24.47 144.16 2.56
CA ILE A 430 24.77 142.74 2.44
C ILE A 430 25.04 142.33 0.98
N GLY A 431 24.96 143.24 0.01
CA GLY A 431 25.05 142.89 -1.42
C GLY A 431 23.90 142.02 -1.94
N VAL A 432 22.70 142.13 -1.36
CA VAL A 432 21.50 141.40 -1.80
C VAL A 432 20.72 142.22 -2.84
N ALA A 433 20.45 141.65 -4.01
CA ALA A 433 19.71 142.30 -5.10
C ALA A 433 19.02 141.31 -6.04
N ILE A 434 17.83 141.65 -6.55
CA ILE A 434 17.11 140.86 -7.56
C ILE A 434 17.87 140.89 -8.89
N THR A 435 18.06 139.72 -9.52
CA THR A 435 18.81 139.60 -10.79
C THR A 435 18.03 140.19 -11.96
N ASP A 436 18.74 140.74 -12.95
CA ASP A 436 18.14 141.29 -14.17
C ASP A 436 17.33 140.22 -14.92
N ARG A 437 17.82 138.97 -14.96
CA ARG A 437 17.12 137.84 -15.58
C ARG A 437 15.77 137.58 -14.91
N TYR A 438 15.73 137.47 -13.58
CA TYR A 438 14.48 137.21 -12.86
C TYR A 438 13.52 138.41 -12.92
N HIS A 439 14.07 139.63 -12.90
CA HIS A 439 13.28 140.84 -13.12
C HIS A 439 12.63 140.86 -14.51
N ALA A 440 13.39 140.52 -15.56
CA ALA A 440 12.87 140.43 -16.93
C ALA A 440 11.76 139.37 -17.08
N LEU A 441 11.90 138.20 -16.43
CA LEU A 441 10.85 137.16 -16.45
C LEU A 441 9.54 137.66 -15.79
N ARG A 442 9.63 138.33 -14.63
CA ARG A 442 8.44 138.92 -13.96
C ARG A 442 7.88 140.13 -14.72
N ALA A 443 8.70 140.86 -15.46
CA ALA A 443 8.23 141.92 -16.37
C ALA A 443 7.44 141.33 -17.56
N GLN A 444 7.94 140.26 -18.19
CA GLN A 444 7.23 139.54 -19.25
C GLN A 444 5.89 138.96 -18.78
N GLU A 445 5.80 138.50 -17.52
CA GLU A 445 4.53 138.01 -16.94
C GLU A 445 3.49 139.14 -16.83
N ILE A 446 3.92 140.32 -16.37
CA ILE A 446 3.10 141.55 -16.32
C ILE A 446 2.66 141.98 -17.73
N GLU A 447 3.54 141.90 -18.72
CA GLU A 447 3.25 142.23 -20.12
C GLU A 447 2.21 141.28 -20.71
N LEU A 448 2.38 139.95 -20.56
CA LEU A 448 1.41 138.95 -21.03
C LEU A 448 0.04 139.10 -20.31
N ALA A 449 0.03 139.43 -19.01
CA ALA A 449 -1.19 139.72 -18.25
C ALA A 449 -1.92 140.96 -18.78
N GLY A 450 -1.16 142.01 -19.10
CA GLY A 450 -1.66 143.25 -19.69
C GLY A 450 -2.18 143.05 -21.11
N GLU A 451 -1.43 142.32 -21.94
CA GLU A 451 -1.82 142.01 -23.32
C GLU A 451 -3.13 141.23 -23.37
N HIS A 452 -3.31 140.23 -22.49
CA HIS A 452 -4.57 139.53 -22.38
C HIS A 452 -5.72 140.47 -22.09
N LYS A 453 -5.61 141.32 -21.05
CA LYS A 453 -6.72 142.23 -20.68
C LYS A 453 -6.99 143.27 -21.77
N ILE A 454 -5.97 143.75 -22.48
CA ILE A 454 -6.14 144.61 -23.67
C ILE A 454 -6.87 143.85 -24.78
N ARG A 455 -6.54 142.59 -25.02
CA ARG A 455 -7.20 141.75 -26.03
C ARG A 455 -8.67 141.52 -25.66
N ARG A 456 -8.95 141.16 -24.41
CA ARG A 456 -10.30 140.95 -23.89
C ARG A 456 -11.14 142.23 -23.92
N GLU A 457 -10.57 143.37 -23.51
CA GLU A 457 -11.27 144.66 -23.59
C GLU A 457 -11.50 145.11 -25.05
N ARG A 458 -10.58 144.78 -25.98
CA ARG A 458 -10.82 144.98 -27.43
C ARG A 458 -11.90 144.06 -27.99
N GLU A 459 -11.98 142.82 -27.54
CA GLU A 459 -13.04 141.87 -27.92
C GLU A 459 -14.40 142.31 -27.34
N GLU A 460 -14.45 142.72 -26.07
CA GLU A 460 -15.62 143.32 -25.42
C GLU A 460 -16.04 144.63 -26.11
N ALA A 461 -15.09 145.52 -26.46
CA ALA A 461 -15.37 146.77 -27.17
C ALA A 461 -15.80 146.54 -28.63
N ALA A 462 -15.26 145.52 -29.32
CA ALA A 462 -15.71 145.12 -30.65
C ALA A 462 -17.12 144.52 -30.60
N ALA A 463 -17.46 143.75 -29.56
CA ALA A 463 -18.81 143.27 -29.31
C ALA A 463 -19.79 144.42 -28.99
N ALA A 464 -19.34 145.45 -28.26
CA ALA A 464 -20.14 146.64 -27.96
C ALA A 464 -20.28 147.62 -29.14
N ALA A 465 -19.30 147.66 -30.06
CA ALA A 465 -19.32 148.48 -31.27
C ALA A 465 -20.03 147.81 -32.47
N ALA A 466 -20.39 146.53 -32.36
CA ALA A 466 -21.29 145.89 -33.29
C ALA A 466 -22.67 146.57 -33.24
N PRO A 467 -23.24 147.04 -34.37
CA PRO A 467 -24.45 147.85 -34.34
C PRO A 467 -25.64 147.07 -33.80
N ALA A 468 -26.32 147.64 -32.80
CA ALA A 468 -27.53 147.09 -32.19
C ALA A 468 -28.64 146.89 -33.24
N ALA A 469 -28.77 145.66 -33.73
CA ALA A 469 -29.73 145.28 -34.75
C ALA A 469 -31.16 145.23 -34.18
N ARG A 470 -31.82 146.40 -34.19
CA ARG A 470 -33.24 146.58 -34.49
C ARG A 470 -34.22 145.63 -33.78
N ALA A 471 -34.67 146.03 -32.60
CA ALA A 471 -35.90 145.49 -32.01
C ALA A 471 -37.10 145.68 -32.97
N PRO A 472 -37.93 144.64 -33.22
CA PRO A 472 -39.25 144.80 -33.82
C PRO A 472 -40.25 145.40 -32.83
N LEU A 473 -41.28 146.04 -33.36
CA LEU A 473 -42.36 146.67 -32.60
C LEU A 473 -43.17 145.65 -31.77
N PRO A 474 -43.78 146.05 -30.63
CA PRO A 474 -44.65 145.18 -29.84
C PRO A 474 -45.94 144.85 -30.63
N PRO A 475 -46.39 143.58 -30.65
CA PRO A 475 -47.68 143.22 -31.24
C PRO A 475 -48.85 143.66 -30.35
N GLU A 476 -49.97 144.00 -31.00
CA GLU A 476 -51.21 144.43 -30.33
C GLU A 476 -51.91 143.28 -29.56
N TYR A 477 -52.85 143.68 -28.71
CA TYR A 477 -53.37 142.92 -27.58
C TYR A 477 -54.64 142.10 -27.89
N VAL A 478 -54.54 140.75 -27.77
CA VAL A 478 -55.53 139.82 -27.13
C VAL A 478 -56.90 139.63 -27.83
N PRO A 479 -57.72 138.55 -27.58
CA PRO A 479 -57.55 137.37 -26.70
C PRO A 479 -57.58 135.99 -27.38
N GLY A 480 -57.15 134.95 -26.63
CA GLY A 480 -57.43 133.54 -26.95
C GLY A 480 -56.89 132.55 -25.89
N THR A 481 -57.74 132.06 -24.99
CA THR A 481 -57.46 130.98 -24.02
C THR A 481 -57.25 129.63 -24.74
N GLY A 482 -56.39 128.67 -24.33
CA GLY A 482 -55.40 128.60 -23.25
C GLY A 482 -54.94 127.12 -23.10
N THR A 483 -53.64 126.87 -22.82
CA THR A 483 -52.98 125.60 -22.36
C THR A 483 -53.42 124.22 -22.92
N PRO A 484 -52.48 123.33 -23.33
CA PRO A 484 -51.50 122.78 -22.37
C PRO A 484 -50.06 122.64 -22.88
N ALA A 485 -49.14 122.31 -21.98
CA ALA A 485 -47.71 122.16 -22.25
C ALA A 485 -47.29 120.68 -22.47
N TYR A 486 -46.49 120.47 -23.52
CA TYR A 486 -45.51 119.39 -23.68
C TYR A 486 -44.12 120.07 -23.78
N GLY A 487 -42.98 119.46 -23.44
CA GLY A 487 -42.72 118.12 -22.91
C GLY A 487 -41.25 117.72 -23.20
N ALA A 488 -40.73 116.76 -22.43
CA ALA A 488 -39.43 116.06 -22.59
C ALA A 488 -38.12 116.89 -22.50
N GLY A 489 -37.03 116.35 -21.94
CA GLY A 489 -36.94 115.09 -21.18
C GLY A 489 -35.50 114.63 -20.89
N ALA A 490 -35.31 113.96 -19.76
CA ALA A 490 -34.22 113.02 -19.46
C ALA A 490 -34.59 112.24 -18.17
N PRO A 491 -34.69 110.90 -18.18
CA PRO A 491 -34.99 110.11 -16.98
C PRO A 491 -33.73 109.49 -16.35
N GLY A 492 -33.81 109.19 -15.05
CA GLY A 492 -32.87 108.31 -14.36
C GLY A 492 -33.60 107.39 -13.39
N TYR A 493 -32.90 106.34 -12.94
CA TYR A 493 -33.22 105.42 -11.83
C TYR A 493 -34.52 104.59 -11.89
N GLY A 494 -34.47 103.39 -11.29
CA GLY A 494 -35.67 102.81 -10.66
C GLY A 494 -35.96 101.32 -10.92
N THR A 495 -35.26 100.45 -10.20
CA THR A 495 -35.77 99.24 -9.53
C THR A 495 -37.25 98.80 -9.74
N GLY A 496 -37.44 97.51 -10.10
CA GLY A 496 -38.20 96.58 -9.24
C GLY A 496 -39.54 96.01 -9.71
N GLY A 497 -39.60 94.66 -9.79
CA GLY A 497 -40.71 93.87 -9.22
C GLY A 497 -41.79 93.28 -10.15
N GLY A 498 -41.81 91.94 -10.26
CA GLY A 498 -42.97 91.14 -10.69
C GLY A 498 -43.26 91.11 -12.20
N TYR A 499 -44.02 90.15 -12.75
CA TYR A 499 -44.81 89.06 -12.13
C TYR A 499 -44.81 87.81 -13.04
N ASP A 500 -45.53 86.78 -12.57
CA ASP A 500 -45.58 85.40 -13.07
C ASP A 500 -46.46 85.17 -14.35
N SER A 501 -46.32 83.97 -14.91
CA SER A 501 -47.23 83.23 -15.82
C SER A 501 -47.25 83.58 -17.32
N GLY A 502 -47.14 82.54 -18.18
CA GLY A 502 -47.33 82.69 -19.64
C GLY A 502 -46.71 81.62 -20.57
N ALA A 503 -46.97 80.33 -20.37
CA ALA A 503 -46.87 79.33 -21.47
C ALA A 503 -48.06 79.50 -22.44
N PRO A 504 -48.06 79.05 -23.73
CA PRO A 504 -47.49 77.78 -24.21
C PRO A 504 -46.93 77.73 -25.67
N GLY A 505 -46.46 76.55 -26.12
CA GLY A 505 -46.76 76.08 -27.50
C GLY A 505 -45.68 75.41 -28.38
N TYR A 506 -45.74 74.07 -28.44
CA TYR A 506 -45.55 73.19 -29.63
C TYR A 506 -44.22 73.02 -30.41
N GLY A 507 -43.77 71.75 -30.45
CA GLY A 507 -43.19 71.06 -31.63
C GLY A 507 -41.65 71.14 -31.80
N ALA A 508 -40.94 70.10 -32.26
CA ALA A 508 -41.28 68.68 -32.51
C ALA A 508 -39.99 67.82 -32.53
N ALA A 509 -40.11 66.49 -32.38
CA ALA A 509 -39.00 65.53 -32.45
C ALA A 509 -38.61 65.17 -33.92
N PRO A 510 -37.48 64.45 -34.16
CA PRO A 510 -37.40 63.00 -33.94
C PRO A 510 -36.10 62.58 -33.19
N GLY A 511 -35.90 61.35 -32.69
CA GLY A 511 -36.72 60.14 -32.75
C GLY A 511 -35.99 58.96 -33.43
N TYR A 512 -35.40 58.06 -32.64
CA TYR A 512 -35.20 56.62 -32.92
C TYR A 512 -34.76 55.92 -31.62
N GLY A 513 -35.08 54.64 -31.45
CA GLY A 513 -34.67 53.89 -30.27
C GLY A 513 -34.84 52.38 -30.38
N THR A 514 -34.49 51.70 -29.29
CA THR A 514 -34.79 50.30 -28.93
C THR A 514 -34.22 49.16 -29.79
N GLY A 515 -33.65 48.16 -29.13
CA GLY A 515 -33.20 46.91 -29.73
C GLY A 515 -32.60 45.96 -28.70
N ALA A 516 -33.43 45.38 -27.82
CA ALA A 516 -33.04 44.26 -26.96
C ALA A 516 -33.64 42.96 -27.53
N ALA A 517 -32.86 41.88 -27.50
CA ALA A 517 -33.33 40.53 -27.81
C ALA A 517 -32.60 39.50 -26.94
N GLY A 518 -33.35 38.54 -26.40
CA GLY A 518 -32.84 37.36 -25.71
C GLY A 518 -33.06 36.07 -26.52
N TYR A 519 -33.04 34.93 -25.82
CA TYR A 519 -32.92 33.54 -26.32
C TYR A 519 -31.50 33.15 -26.76
N GLY A 520 -30.92 32.02 -26.34
CA GLY A 520 -31.35 31.08 -25.29
C GLY A 520 -30.56 29.77 -25.31
N GLY A 521 -30.58 29.05 -24.18
CA GLY A 521 -30.38 27.60 -24.13
C GLY A 521 -29.28 27.11 -23.16
N GLY A 522 -29.68 26.38 -22.10
CA GLY A 522 -28.77 25.53 -21.32
C GLY A 522 -28.67 24.11 -21.92
N PRO A 523 -28.47 23.02 -21.15
CA PRO A 523 -28.44 22.91 -19.68
C PRO A 523 -27.17 22.23 -19.10
N GLY A 524 -26.99 22.24 -17.77
CA GLY A 524 -25.84 21.58 -17.13
C GLY A 524 -25.87 21.49 -15.59
N TYR A 525 -26.66 20.56 -15.07
CA TYR A 525 -26.49 19.88 -13.76
C TYR A 525 -26.32 20.72 -12.46
N THR A 526 -27.41 20.79 -11.69
CA THR A 526 -27.42 20.31 -10.29
C THR A 526 -28.54 19.28 -10.17
N PRO A 527 -28.35 18.19 -9.40
CA PRO A 527 -28.97 18.16 -8.06
C PRO A 527 -28.21 17.32 -7.01
N GLY A 528 -28.67 17.36 -5.77
CA GLY A 528 -28.64 16.19 -4.90
C GLY A 528 -27.94 16.34 -3.55
N SER A 529 -28.65 16.90 -2.55
CA SER A 529 -28.45 16.44 -1.17
C SER A 529 -29.01 15.02 -1.05
N SER A 530 -28.21 14.08 -0.55
CA SER A 530 -28.69 12.76 -0.12
C SER A 530 -27.84 12.26 1.04
N GLU A 531 -28.39 12.38 2.25
CA GLU A 531 -27.88 11.67 3.43
C GLU A 531 -28.02 10.15 3.21
N PRO A 532 -27.03 9.33 3.61
CA PRO A 532 -27.22 7.88 3.63
C PRO A 532 -28.12 7.48 4.82
N PRO A 533 -29.09 6.57 4.64
CA PRO A 533 -29.93 6.11 5.74
C PRO A 533 -29.15 5.20 6.69
N SER A 534 -29.37 5.38 8.00
CA SER A 534 -28.88 4.49 9.05
C SER A 534 -29.39 3.06 8.86
N PRO A 535 -28.57 2.02 9.10
CA PRO A 535 -29.06 0.64 9.13
C PRO A 535 -29.99 0.42 10.32
N VAL A 536 -31.23 -0.01 10.04
CA VAL A 536 -32.19 -0.41 11.07
C VAL A 536 -31.79 -1.76 11.66
N THR A 537 -31.23 -1.75 12.86
CA THR A 537 -30.99 -2.97 13.64
C THR A 537 -32.33 -3.55 14.09
N THR A 538 -32.75 -4.66 13.47
CA THR A 538 -33.94 -5.42 13.91
C THR A 538 -33.55 -6.43 14.99
N ASN A 539 -34.43 -6.59 15.99
CA ASN A 539 -34.17 -7.32 17.24
C ASN A 539 -33.67 -8.77 17.09
N GLY A 540 -32.78 -9.15 18.00
CA GLY A 540 -32.37 -10.55 18.24
C GLY A 540 -32.08 -10.80 19.73
N ARG A 541 -33.12 -10.88 20.57
CA ARG A 541 -32.98 -11.50 21.90
C ARG A 541 -32.70 -13.00 21.69
N TYR A 542 -31.57 -13.48 22.18
CA TYR A 542 -31.48 -14.84 22.69
C TYR A 542 -30.89 -14.82 24.09
N SER A 543 -31.68 -15.32 25.04
CA SER A 543 -31.18 -15.74 26.34
C SER A 543 -30.53 -17.10 26.19
N HIS A 544 -29.34 -17.26 26.76
CA HIS A 544 -28.95 -18.45 27.53
C HIS A 544 -27.76 -18.12 28.44
#